data_AF-A0AAU8GCD6-F1
#
_entry.id   AF-A0AAU8GCD6-F1
#
_cell.length_a   1.000
_cell.length_b   1.000
_cell.length_c   1.000
_cell.angle_alpha   90.00
_cell.angle_beta   90.00
_cell.angle_gamma   90.00
#
_symmetry.space_group_name_H-M   'P 1'
#
loop_
_entity.id
_entity.type
_entity.pdbx_description
1 polymer ?
#
loop_
_entity_poly.entity_id
_entity_poly.type
_entity_poly.pdbx_seq_one_letter_code
_entity_poly.pdbx_strand_id
1 'polypeptide(L)'
;MATDSLKSAIDPPVEQLVDEFTRAWMAAAETVDLGPAFNDEGHAIRESHMDQFLGQALEELRNPPSTPDGYAALETRMLIELAHLGQSSMDLTPAQLEILLGRGIPRSLVQFSQTARGHRSLSDDEIFQASRNVAVMNVLQLLLGSPCQLTPSVVAYSLLYPYSDNYLDNPAVLLATRSEFNGRFGRRLAGENVAPSNRKEKAIFDLVETIESEKDRGRLPQVYDSLLAIQRAQSKSMDLEAMKHPRLDDVLAVTIEKGGTSVLADAFLVAENGLTPRQVRFIFSLGVFLQLVDDLQDLKQDRKRGNVTLFGLAAKNAASLESLTNRAIAFGTRVMDYLDGFTAPGIDPLKEVIHMSVTDLMIGAAAPNQELFSSEYVRRIEAHFPFRFNYIKKVRATLKKREVSFTSLLNLLTAQKA
;
A
#
# COMPACT_ATOMS: atom_id res chain seq x y z
N MET A 1 -30.38 -16.59 4.35
CA MET A 1 -31.36 -15.49 4.12
C MET A 1 -31.80 -14.96 5.46
N ALA A 2 -31.93 -13.64 5.57
CA ALA A 2 -32.15 -12.82 6.77
C ALA A 2 -30.91 -12.56 7.63
N THR A 3 -29.96 -11.79 7.09
CA THR A 3 -29.26 -10.77 7.90
C THR A 3 -29.86 -9.45 7.46
N ASP A 4 -30.56 -8.80 8.39
CA ASP A 4 -31.10 -7.46 8.24
C ASP A 4 -30.12 -6.55 7.51
N SER A 5 -30.63 -5.85 6.50
CA SER A 5 -29.98 -4.69 5.92
C SER A 5 -29.95 -3.58 6.97
N LEU A 6 -29.07 -3.68 7.95
CA LEU A 6 -28.48 -2.48 8.51
C LEU A 6 -27.83 -1.78 7.32
N LYS A 7 -28.51 -0.73 6.86
CA LYS A 7 -28.02 0.15 5.80
C LYS A 7 -26.60 0.53 6.17
N SER A 8 -25.62 0.18 5.33
CA SER A 8 -24.20 0.42 5.65
C SER A 8 -24.00 1.86 6.09
N ALA A 9 -23.22 2.06 7.14
CA ALA A 9 -22.83 3.36 7.65
C ALA A 9 -21.80 4.07 6.75
N ILE A 10 -21.27 3.38 5.73
CA ILE A 10 -20.41 3.95 4.69
C ILE A 10 -21.28 4.69 3.68
N ASP A 11 -20.99 5.97 3.46
CA ASP A 11 -21.70 6.82 2.50
C ASP A 11 -20.71 7.47 1.51
N PRO A 12 -20.79 7.18 0.20
CA PRO A 12 -21.74 6.27 -0.46
C PRO A 12 -21.51 4.78 -0.10
N PRO A 13 -22.54 3.92 -0.21
CA PRO A 13 -22.38 2.48 -0.03
C PRO A 13 -21.36 1.88 -0.99
N VAL A 14 -20.68 0.81 -0.57
CA VAL A 14 -19.61 0.15 -1.35
C VAL A 14 -20.10 -0.31 -2.72
N GLU A 15 -21.31 -0.84 -2.84
CA GLU A 15 -21.86 -1.28 -4.13
C GLU A 15 -21.96 -0.11 -5.12
N GLN A 16 -22.36 1.07 -4.65
CA GLN A 16 -22.42 2.27 -5.48
C GLN A 16 -21.02 2.72 -5.92
N LEU A 17 -20.03 2.63 -5.03
CA LEU A 17 -18.63 2.95 -5.35
C LEU A 17 -18.06 1.98 -6.38
N VAL A 18 -18.33 0.67 -6.26
CA VAL A 18 -17.93 -0.35 -7.24
C VAL A 18 -18.50 -0.03 -8.61
N ASP A 19 -19.80 0.28 -8.70
CA ASP A 19 -20.44 0.66 -9.95
C ASP A 19 -19.86 1.95 -10.56
N GLU A 20 -19.62 2.96 -9.73
CA GLU A 20 -19.05 4.25 -10.13
C GLU A 20 -17.64 4.07 -10.71
N PHE A 21 -16.77 3.35 -10.00
CA PHE A 21 -15.38 3.18 -10.43
C PHE A 21 -15.19 2.11 -11.49
N THR A 22 -16.15 1.18 -11.65
CA THR A 22 -16.21 0.32 -12.85
C THR A 22 -16.44 1.17 -14.09
N ARG A 23 -17.38 2.13 -14.07
CA ARG A 23 -17.60 3.05 -15.19
C ARG A 23 -16.38 3.95 -15.43
N ALA A 24 -15.76 4.46 -14.37
CA ALA A 24 -14.56 5.28 -14.49
C ALA A 24 -13.40 4.50 -15.12
N TRP A 25 -13.21 3.23 -14.72
CA TRP A 25 -12.23 2.31 -15.31
C TRP A 25 -12.49 2.04 -16.79
N MET A 26 -13.74 1.75 -17.16
CA MET A 26 -14.10 1.48 -18.57
C MET A 26 -13.95 2.71 -19.46
N ALA A 27 -14.04 3.92 -18.89
CA ALA A 27 -13.81 5.18 -19.58
C ALA A 27 -12.33 5.60 -19.60
N ALA A 28 -11.44 4.92 -18.89
CA ALA A 28 -10.03 5.27 -18.83
C ALA A 28 -9.32 4.95 -20.16
N ALA A 29 -8.53 5.91 -20.64
CA ALA A 29 -7.82 5.78 -21.91
C ALA A 29 -6.68 4.75 -21.83
N GLU A 30 -6.38 4.10 -22.95
CA GLU A 30 -5.22 3.19 -23.07
C GLU A 30 -3.95 3.91 -23.60
N THR A 31 -4.08 5.22 -23.86
CA THR A 31 -2.96 6.12 -24.19
C THR A 31 -2.85 7.14 -23.07
N VAL A 32 -1.63 7.40 -22.61
CA VAL A 32 -1.37 8.26 -21.45
C VAL A 32 -0.19 9.17 -21.70
N ASP A 33 -0.28 10.36 -21.13
CA ASP A 33 0.89 11.21 -20.94
C ASP A 33 1.68 10.69 -19.73
N LEU A 34 2.94 10.33 -19.96
CA LEU A 34 3.84 9.83 -18.93
C LEU A 34 4.66 10.97 -18.29
N GLY A 35 4.43 12.22 -18.72
CA GLY A 35 5.16 13.38 -18.24
C GLY A 35 6.53 13.54 -18.92
N PRO A 36 7.47 14.28 -18.32
CA PRO A 36 8.78 14.51 -18.91
C PRO A 36 9.60 13.22 -19.00
N ALA A 37 10.43 13.11 -20.04
CA ALA A 37 11.39 12.03 -20.19
C ALA A 37 12.78 12.46 -19.70
N PHE A 38 13.49 11.53 -19.09
CA PHE A 38 14.89 11.62 -18.71
C PHE A 38 15.78 11.06 -19.83
N ASN A 39 16.90 11.74 -20.06
CA ASN A 39 17.97 11.23 -20.92
C ASN A 39 18.99 10.45 -20.07
N ASP A 40 19.97 9.83 -20.75
CA ASP A 40 21.01 9.01 -20.10
C ASP A 40 21.80 9.78 -19.04
N GLU A 41 22.10 11.06 -19.29
CA GLU A 41 22.78 11.95 -18.35
C GLU A 41 21.93 12.21 -17.10
N GLY A 42 20.65 12.51 -17.29
CA GLY A 42 19.70 12.70 -16.20
C GLY A 42 19.58 11.46 -15.31
N HIS A 43 19.47 10.27 -15.91
CA HIS A 43 19.52 9.03 -15.15
C HIS A 43 20.85 8.86 -14.42
N ALA A 44 21.99 9.10 -15.06
CA ALA A 44 23.30 8.94 -14.43
C ALA A 44 23.50 9.85 -13.21
N ILE A 45 23.03 11.10 -13.28
CA ILE A 45 23.07 12.05 -12.15
C ILE A 45 22.22 11.52 -10.98
N ARG A 46 20.97 11.13 -11.24
CA ARG A 46 20.05 10.65 -10.19
C ARG A 46 20.55 9.36 -9.54
N GLU A 47 21.09 8.44 -10.32
CA GLU A 47 21.71 7.20 -9.84
C GLU A 47 22.94 7.47 -8.97
N SER A 48 23.77 8.46 -9.32
CA SER A 48 24.92 8.86 -8.50
C SER A 48 24.51 9.36 -7.12
N HIS A 49 23.42 10.14 -7.03
CA HIS A 49 22.90 10.61 -5.74
C HIS A 49 22.36 9.46 -4.88
N MET A 50 21.67 8.49 -5.50
CA MET A 50 21.22 7.29 -4.80
C MET A 50 22.41 6.43 -4.32
N ASP A 51 23.45 6.26 -5.14
CA ASP A 51 24.66 5.52 -4.74
C ASP A 51 25.38 6.19 -3.57
N GLN A 52 25.47 7.52 -3.56
CA GLN A 52 26.03 8.27 -2.45
C GLN A 52 25.23 8.05 -1.15
N PHE A 53 23.91 8.23 -1.21
CA PHE A 53 23.03 8.02 -0.06
C PHE A 53 23.14 6.59 0.48
N LEU A 54 23.07 5.58 -0.40
CA LEU A 54 23.21 4.18 0.00
C LEU A 54 24.59 3.89 0.57
N GLY A 55 25.65 4.47 0.02
CA GLY A 55 27.01 4.36 0.55
C GLY A 55 27.10 4.80 2.02
N GLN A 56 26.56 5.99 2.32
CA GLN A 56 26.53 6.55 3.67
C GLN A 56 25.65 5.71 4.61
N ALA A 57 24.42 5.36 4.20
CA ALA A 57 23.52 4.55 5.01
C ALA A 57 24.13 3.18 5.38
N LEU A 58 24.84 2.56 4.43
CA LEU A 58 25.52 1.28 4.65
C LEU A 58 26.75 1.41 5.56
N GLU A 59 27.41 2.56 5.58
CA GLU A 59 28.52 2.85 6.50
C GLU A 59 28.00 3.04 7.93
N GLU A 60 26.93 3.81 8.11
CA GLU A 60 26.28 4.04 9.40
C GLU A 60 25.70 2.75 10.00
N LEU A 61 25.14 1.85 9.18
CA LEU A 61 24.71 0.52 9.63
C LEU A 61 25.86 -0.37 10.09
N ARG A 62 27.06 -0.21 9.51
CA ARG A 62 28.25 -0.99 9.88
C ARG A 62 28.90 -0.46 11.15
N ASN A 63 28.84 0.85 11.35
CA ASN A 63 29.49 1.55 12.46
C ASN A 63 28.45 2.36 13.25
N PRO A 64 27.45 1.70 13.88
CA PRO A 64 26.39 2.43 14.57
C PRO A 64 26.95 3.21 15.78
N PRO A 65 26.39 4.39 16.09
CA PRO A 65 26.76 5.14 17.28
C PRO A 65 26.58 4.32 18.57
N SER A 66 27.40 4.60 19.58
CA SER A 66 27.32 3.93 20.90
C SER A 66 26.60 4.76 21.97
N THR A 67 26.31 6.03 21.69
CA THR A 67 25.70 6.98 22.64
C THR A 67 24.36 7.51 22.13
N PRO A 68 23.42 7.89 23.01
CA PRO A 68 22.16 8.53 22.61
C PRO A 68 22.36 9.79 21.75
N ASP A 69 23.30 10.66 22.13
CA ASP A 69 23.63 11.87 21.36
C ASP A 69 24.15 11.53 19.96
N GLY A 70 24.91 10.43 19.85
CA GLY A 70 25.37 9.92 18.56
C GLY A 70 24.23 9.45 17.67
N TYR A 71 23.22 8.78 18.23
CA TYR A 71 22.01 8.38 17.50
C TYR A 71 21.15 9.58 17.08
N ALA A 72 21.05 10.62 17.92
CA ALA A 72 20.36 11.87 17.56
C ALA A 72 21.06 12.61 16.41
N ALA A 73 22.39 12.65 16.44
CA ALA A 73 23.19 13.21 15.36
C ALA A 73 23.06 12.37 14.07
N LEU A 74 23.01 11.04 14.17
CA LEU A 74 22.77 10.14 13.06
C LEU A 74 21.41 10.39 12.42
N GLU A 75 20.32 10.40 13.21
CA GLU A 75 18.97 10.70 12.71
C GLU A 75 18.95 12.00 11.92
N THR A 76 19.51 13.06 12.50
CA THR A 76 19.56 14.38 11.85
C THR A 76 20.30 14.32 10.51
N ARG A 77 21.48 13.68 10.46
CA ARG A 77 22.23 13.51 9.21
C ARG A 77 21.44 12.72 8.17
N MET A 78 20.83 11.60 8.57
CA MET A 78 20.12 10.72 7.65
C MET A 78 18.85 11.36 7.09
N LEU A 79 18.13 12.17 7.89
CA LEU A 79 17.00 12.95 7.40
C LEU A 79 17.42 14.04 6.41
N ILE A 80 18.56 14.70 6.64
CA ILE A 80 19.12 15.69 5.69
C ILE A 80 19.51 15.01 4.38
N GLU A 81 20.22 13.88 4.42
CA GLU A 81 20.64 13.16 3.22
C GLU A 81 19.44 12.56 2.46
N LEU A 82 18.42 12.08 3.17
CA LEU A 82 17.17 11.65 2.55
C LEU A 82 16.44 12.82 1.87
N ALA A 83 16.43 14.00 2.49
CA ALA A 83 15.87 15.21 1.88
C ALA A 83 16.65 15.63 0.62
N HIS A 84 17.99 15.57 0.66
CA HIS A 84 18.82 15.82 -0.53
C HIS A 84 18.55 14.81 -1.64
N LEU A 85 18.42 13.53 -1.31
CA LEU A 85 18.06 12.49 -2.28
C LEU A 85 16.68 12.77 -2.92
N GLY A 86 15.69 13.16 -2.11
CA GLY A 86 14.37 13.52 -2.62
C GLY A 86 14.40 14.70 -3.61
N GLN A 87 15.19 15.74 -3.32
CA GLN A 87 15.34 16.89 -4.24
C GLN A 87 16.07 16.47 -5.52
N SER A 88 17.23 15.82 -5.38
CA SER A 88 18.14 15.57 -6.51
C SER A 88 17.73 14.39 -7.38
N SER A 89 17.00 13.41 -6.82
CA SER A 89 16.61 12.20 -7.53
C SER A 89 15.12 12.08 -7.83
N MET A 90 14.25 12.82 -7.12
CA MET A 90 12.79 12.75 -7.32
C MET A 90 12.16 14.13 -7.61
N ASP A 91 12.97 15.19 -7.77
CA ASP A 91 12.52 16.56 -8.04
C ASP A 91 11.53 17.10 -6.99
N LEU A 92 11.62 16.61 -5.75
CA LEU A 92 10.75 17.06 -4.67
C LEU A 92 11.15 18.45 -4.20
N THR A 93 10.17 19.30 -3.92
CA THR A 93 10.42 20.64 -3.38
C THR A 93 10.70 20.61 -1.87
N PRO A 94 11.34 21.64 -1.30
CA PRO A 94 11.51 21.72 0.16
C PRO A 94 10.20 21.64 0.95
N ALA A 95 9.10 22.19 0.42
CA ALA A 95 7.78 22.12 1.06
C ALA A 95 7.21 20.69 1.05
N GLN A 96 7.42 19.95 -0.04
CA GLN A 96 7.03 18.55 -0.15
C GLN A 96 7.85 17.66 0.79
N LEU A 97 9.13 17.96 0.97
CA LEU A 97 9.99 17.23 1.91
C LEU A 97 9.69 17.55 3.37
N GLU A 98 9.34 18.80 3.70
CA GLU A 98 8.88 19.17 5.04
C GLU A 98 7.67 18.31 5.46
N ILE A 99 6.67 18.19 4.58
CA ILE A 99 5.48 17.41 4.91
C ILE A 99 5.77 15.91 5.02
N LEU A 100 6.62 15.35 4.15
CA LEU A 100 6.95 13.92 4.15
C LEU A 100 7.86 13.51 5.32
N LEU A 101 8.85 14.35 5.67
CA LEU A 101 9.87 14.01 6.65
C LEU A 101 9.61 14.64 8.02
N GLY A 102 9.06 15.85 8.05
CA GLY A 102 8.88 16.65 9.26
C GLY A 102 7.59 16.39 10.02
N ARG A 103 6.54 15.85 9.38
CA ARG A 103 5.21 15.69 10.00
C ARG A 103 4.92 14.30 10.58
N GLY A 104 5.97 13.52 10.84
CA GLY A 104 5.88 12.33 11.68
C GLY A 104 5.72 11.00 10.95
N ILE A 105 5.67 10.97 9.60
CA ILE A 105 5.63 9.72 8.83
C ILE A 105 6.85 8.82 9.15
N PRO A 106 8.11 9.29 9.09
CA PRO A 106 9.26 8.40 9.34
C PRO A 106 9.25 7.84 10.76
N ARG A 107 8.91 8.69 11.74
CA ARG A 107 8.79 8.29 13.14
C ARG A 107 7.72 7.23 13.36
N SER A 108 6.54 7.40 12.76
CA SER A 108 5.45 6.43 12.84
C SER A 108 5.84 5.07 12.24
N LEU A 109 6.51 5.07 11.09
CA LEU A 109 6.99 3.84 10.44
C LEU A 109 8.06 3.10 11.26
N VAL A 110 8.99 3.83 11.89
CA VAL A 110 9.97 3.21 12.80
C VAL A 110 9.27 2.65 14.03
N GLN A 111 8.39 3.41 14.68
CA GLN A 111 7.63 2.95 15.84
C GLN A 111 6.84 1.67 15.52
N PHE A 112 6.23 1.61 14.34
CA PHE A 112 5.52 0.43 13.88
C PHE A 112 6.47 -0.75 13.75
N SER A 113 7.60 -0.56 13.07
CA SER A 113 8.53 -1.65 12.83
C SER A 113 9.16 -2.20 14.12
N GLN A 114 9.47 -1.34 15.08
CA GLN A 114 9.91 -1.74 16.42
C GLN A 114 8.81 -2.54 17.16
N THR A 115 7.56 -2.08 17.09
CA THR A 115 6.42 -2.76 17.71
C THR A 115 6.18 -4.13 17.07
N ALA A 116 6.19 -4.19 15.74
CA ALA A 116 5.99 -5.41 14.96
C ALA A 116 7.07 -6.47 15.21
N ARG A 117 8.32 -6.07 15.51
CA ARG A 117 9.38 -7.02 15.93
C ARG A 117 9.10 -7.74 17.26
N GLY A 118 8.21 -7.20 18.10
CA GLY A 118 7.69 -7.93 19.26
C GLY A 118 6.94 -9.21 18.86
N HIS A 119 6.41 -9.27 17.63
CA HIS A 119 5.74 -10.43 17.07
C HIS A 119 6.74 -11.38 16.41
N ARG A 120 7.36 -12.25 17.22
CA ARG A 120 8.43 -13.20 16.82
C ARG A 120 8.12 -14.12 15.63
N SER A 121 6.86 -14.21 15.20
CA SER A 121 6.44 -15.02 14.05
C SER A 121 6.61 -14.31 12.71
N LEU A 122 6.80 -12.99 12.69
CA LEU A 122 6.85 -12.20 11.46
C LEU A 122 8.28 -12.04 10.96
N SER A 123 8.44 -12.20 9.65
CA SER A 123 9.67 -11.89 8.92
C SER A 123 9.79 -10.39 8.64
N ASP A 124 11.01 -9.93 8.33
CA ASP A 124 11.25 -8.53 7.92
C ASP A 124 10.44 -8.13 6.67
N ASP A 125 10.22 -9.07 5.75
CA ASP A 125 9.40 -8.85 4.55
C ASP A 125 7.91 -8.65 4.91
N GLU A 126 7.38 -9.41 5.87
CA GLU A 126 6.01 -9.26 6.37
C GLU A 126 5.83 -7.95 7.15
N ILE A 127 6.83 -7.54 7.94
CA ILE A 127 6.83 -6.25 8.63
C ILE A 127 6.85 -5.10 7.61
N PHE A 128 7.69 -5.21 6.57
CA PHE A 128 7.72 -4.22 5.49
C PHE A 128 6.36 -4.13 4.78
N GLN A 129 5.76 -5.26 4.44
CA GLN A 129 4.44 -5.31 3.81
C GLN A 129 3.38 -4.63 4.69
N ALA A 130 3.33 -4.97 5.98
CA ALA A 130 2.40 -4.36 6.93
C ALA A 130 2.63 -2.85 7.12
N SER A 131 3.88 -2.39 7.01
CA SER A 131 4.23 -0.96 7.13
C SER A 131 3.63 -0.11 6.00
N ARG A 132 3.25 -0.71 4.86
CA ARG A 132 2.58 0.01 3.76
C ARG A 132 1.22 0.54 4.19
N ASN A 133 0.45 -0.22 4.98
CA ASN A 133 -0.83 0.24 5.53
C ASN A 133 -0.60 1.43 6.49
N VAL A 134 0.45 1.37 7.31
CA VAL A 134 0.81 2.49 8.19
C VAL A 134 1.16 3.74 7.39
N ALA A 135 1.93 3.60 6.30
CA ALA A 135 2.27 4.73 5.43
C ALA A 135 1.01 5.37 4.81
N VAL A 136 0.07 4.54 4.32
CA VAL A 136 -1.22 5.01 3.79
C VAL A 136 -2.03 5.72 4.87
N MET A 137 -2.17 5.13 6.05
CA MET A 137 -2.86 5.74 7.19
C MET A 137 -2.22 7.06 7.63
N ASN A 138 -0.88 7.18 7.60
CA ASN A 138 -0.21 8.44 7.92
C ASN A 138 -0.48 9.52 6.88
N VAL A 139 -0.48 9.19 5.58
CA VAL A 139 -0.89 10.12 4.52
C VAL A 139 -2.34 10.56 4.71
N LEU A 140 -3.24 9.63 5.03
CA LEU A 140 -4.65 9.93 5.30
C LEU A 140 -4.84 10.81 6.54
N GLN A 141 -4.10 10.58 7.63
CA GLN A 141 -4.08 11.45 8.81
C GLN A 141 -3.73 12.88 8.39
N LEU A 142 -2.65 13.07 7.63
CA LEU A 142 -2.24 14.41 7.17
C LEU A 142 -3.29 15.06 6.28
N LEU A 143 -3.85 14.33 5.31
CA LEU A 143 -4.92 14.84 4.43
C LEU A 143 -6.16 15.26 5.22
N LEU A 144 -6.48 14.55 6.30
CA LEU A 144 -7.59 14.85 7.21
C LEU A 144 -7.26 15.93 8.24
N GLY A 145 -6.02 16.45 8.26
CA GLY A 145 -5.57 17.49 9.18
C GLY A 145 -5.19 16.98 10.58
N SER A 146 -5.03 15.67 10.73
CA SER A 146 -4.59 15.02 11.96
C SER A 146 -3.07 14.79 11.94
N PRO A 147 -2.40 14.82 13.11
CA PRO A 147 -0.98 14.45 13.19
C PRO A 147 -0.78 12.97 12.85
N CYS A 148 0.36 12.62 12.27
CA CYS A 148 0.74 11.21 12.11
C CYS A 148 0.94 10.57 13.49
N GLN A 149 0.09 9.61 13.83
CA GLN A 149 0.14 8.89 15.09
C GLN A 149 -0.07 7.40 14.87
N LEU A 150 0.80 6.61 15.48
CA LEU A 150 0.68 5.16 15.52
C LEU A 150 -0.18 4.75 16.72
N THR A 151 -1.49 4.59 16.53
CA THR A 151 -2.39 4.11 17.58
C THR A 151 -2.40 2.58 17.65
N PRO A 152 -2.80 1.97 18.78
CA PRO A 152 -3.05 0.54 18.89
C PRO A 152 -3.88 -0.06 17.74
N SER A 153 -4.92 0.63 17.26
CA SER A 153 -5.76 0.20 16.13
C SER A 153 -5.01 0.22 14.80
N VAL A 154 -4.16 1.24 14.57
CA VAL A 154 -3.29 1.29 13.39
C VAL A 154 -2.35 0.08 13.40
N VAL A 155 -1.66 -0.17 14.52
CA VAL A 155 -0.79 -1.35 14.67
C VAL A 155 -1.57 -2.63 14.44
N ALA A 156 -2.71 -2.78 15.11
CA ALA A 156 -3.50 -3.99 15.08
C ALA A 156 -3.99 -4.32 13.66
N TYR A 157 -4.54 -3.34 12.95
CA TYR A 157 -5.01 -3.53 11.58
C TYR A 157 -3.87 -3.77 10.59
N SER A 158 -2.77 -3.02 10.69
CA SER A 158 -1.60 -3.26 9.82
C SER A 158 -1.03 -4.66 10.02
N LEU A 159 -1.07 -5.20 11.24
CA LEU A 159 -0.67 -6.59 11.52
C LEU A 159 -1.73 -7.63 11.14
N LEU A 160 -3.01 -7.29 11.01
CA LEU A 160 -4.02 -8.24 10.53
C LEU A 160 -3.60 -8.80 9.17
N TYR A 161 -3.15 -7.96 8.24
CA TYR A 161 -2.78 -8.36 6.88
C TYR A 161 -1.81 -9.56 6.82
N PRO A 162 -0.59 -9.52 7.41
CA PRO A 162 0.31 -10.67 7.38
C PRO A 162 -0.21 -11.89 8.16
N TYR A 163 -1.18 -11.73 9.08
CA TYR A 163 -1.77 -12.85 9.80
C TYR A 163 -2.99 -13.47 9.09
N SER A 164 -3.80 -12.67 8.40
CA SER A 164 -4.99 -13.12 7.64
C SER A 164 -4.66 -13.39 6.19
N ASP A 165 -4.21 -12.39 5.44
CA ASP A 165 -4.10 -12.44 3.98
C ASP A 165 -3.01 -13.42 3.56
N ASN A 166 -1.83 -13.38 4.18
CA ASN A 166 -0.78 -14.37 3.90
C ASN A 166 -1.22 -15.80 4.26
N TYR A 167 -2.13 -15.98 5.22
CA TYR A 167 -2.70 -17.28 5.55
C TYR A 167 -3.74 -17.73 4.52
N LEU A 168 -4.58 -16.81 4.03
CA LEU A 168 -5.56 -17.04 2.99
C LEU A 168 -4.93 -17.27 1.61
N ASP A 169 -3.78 -16.65 1.34
CA ASP A 169 -3.07 -16.76 0.07
C ASP A 169 -2.06 -17.92 0.06
N ASN A 170 -1.92 -18.65 1.16
CA ASN A 170 -0.95 -19.74 1.27
C ASN A 170 -1.47 -21.00 0.53
N PRO A 171 -0.82 -21.43 -0.59
CA PRO A 171 -1.26 -22.58 -1.36
C PRO A 171 -1.09 -23.91 -0.62
N ALA A 172 -0.31 -23.94 0.47
CA ALA A 172 -0.17 -25.12 1.31
C ALA A 172 -1.37 -25.35 2.25
N VAL A 173 -2.26 -24.36 2.40
CA VAL A 173 -3.47 -24.48 3.23
C VAL A 173 -4.65 -24.91 2.35
N LEU A 174 -5.31 -26.00 2.74
CA LEU A 174 -6.48 -26.52 2.02
C LEU A 174 -7.57 -25.45 1.91
N LEU A 175 -8.22 -25.38 0.74
CA LEU A 175 -9.29 -24.41 0.46
C LEU A 175 -10.42 -24.47 1.50
N ALA A 176 -10.81 -25.68 1.93
CA ALA A 176 -11.82 -25.86 2.98
C ALA A 176 -11.40 -25.22 4.31
N THR A 177 -10.14 -25.39 4.72
CA THR A 177 -9.59 -24.78 5.94
C THR A 177 -9.55 -23.27 5.84
N ARG A 178 -9.14 -22.72 4.68
CA ARG A 178 -9.17 -21.27 4.44
C ARG A 178 -10.59 -20.72 4.50
N SER A 179 -11.56 -21.42 3.90
CA SER A 179 -12.97 -21.02 3.87
C SER A 179 -13.59 -21.04 5.27
N GLU A 180 -13.30 -22.06 6.07
CA GLU A 180 -13.75 -22.14 7.46
C GLU A 180 -13.17 -21.02 8.34
N PHE A 181 -11.86 -20.76 8.21
CA PHE A 181 -11.20 -19.64 8.89
C PHE A 181 -11.85 -18.31 8.48
N ASN A 182 -11.99 -18.07 7.18
CA ASN A 182 -12.56 -16.84 6.64
C ASN A 182 -14.00 -16.62 7.13
N GLY A 183 -14.82 -17.68 7.18
CA GLY A 183 -16.17 -17.63 7.74
C GLY A 183 -16.19 -17.27 9.24
N ARG A 184 -15.31 -17.88 10.05
CA ARG A 184 -15.18 -17.52 11.48
C ARG A 184 -14.70 -16.09 11.66
N PHE A 185 -13.73 -15.64 10.86
CA PHE A 185 -13.19 -14.30 10.92
C PHE A 185 -14.24 -13.23 10.55
N GLY A 186 -15.02 -13.46 9.49
CA GLY A 186 -16.13 -12.57 9.12
C GLY A 186 -17.17 -12.41 10.24
N ARG A 187 -17.56 -13.51 10.90
CA ARG A 187 -18.46 -13.45 12.06
C ARG A 187 -17.83 -12.71 13.26
N ARG A 188 -16.54 -12.91 13.53
CA ARG A 188 -15.81 -12.16 14.57
C ARG A 188 -15.80 -10.66 14.29
N LEU A 189 -15.58 -10.26 13.03
CA LEU A 189 -15.66 -8.86 12.61
C LEU A 189 -17.09 -8.31 12.70
N ALA A 190 -18.11 -9.14 12.49
CA ALA A 190 -19.52 -8.78 12.68
C ALA A 190 -19.93 -8.61 14.15
N GLY A 191 -19.02 -8.86 15.10
CA GLY A 191 -19.26 -8.75 16.53
C GLY A 191 -19.94 -9.98 17.13
N GLU A 192 -20.02 -11.10 16.40
CA GLU A 192 -20.50 -12.36 16.95
C GLU A 192 -19.48 -12.95 17.95
N ASN A 193 -19.99 -13.61 19.00
CA ASN A 193 -19.15 -14.33 19.94
C ASN A 193 -18.69 -15.67 19.33
N VAL A 194 -17.51 -15.65 18.70
CA VAL A 194 -16.89 -16.81 18.06
C VAL A 194 -15.60 -17.17 18.80
N ALA A 195 -15.45 -18.45 19.16
CA ALA A 195 -14.19 -18.95 19.71
C ALA A 195 -13.17 -19.20 18.59
N PRO A 196 -11.89 -18.81 18.75
CA PRO A 196 -10.84 -19.13 17.79
C PRO A 196 -10.58 -20.64 17.77
N SER A 197 -10.36 -21.22 16.59
CA SER A 197 -10.12 -22.66 16.43
C SER A 197 -8.69 -23.08 16.78
N ASN A 198 -7.74 -22.14 16.76
CA ASN A 198 -6.31 -22.40 16.95
C ASN A 198 -5.55 -21.14 17.42
N ARG A 199 -4.26 -21.28 17.71
CA ARG A 199 -3.40 -20.17 18.21
C ARG A 199 -3.28 -19.00 17.22
N LYS A 200 -3.30 -19.27 15.91
CA LYS A 200 -3.23 -18.20 14.90
C LYS A 200 -4.53 -17.40 14.85
N GLU A 201 -5.67 -18.10 14.85
CA GLU A 201 -6.99 -17.45 14.96
C GLU A 201 -7.12 -16.62 16.23
N LYS A 202 -6.57 -17.12 17.35
CA LYS A 202 -6.54 -16.35 18.60
C LYS A 202 -5.75 -15.05 18.42
N ALA A 203 -4.55 -15.10 17.82
CA ALA A 203 -3.76 -13.89 17.59
C ALA A 203 -4.51 -12.87 16.71
N ILE A 204 -5.21 -13.33 15.67
CA ILE A 204 -6.06 -12.48 14.82
C ILE A 204 -7.20 -11.87 15.63
N PHE A 205 -7.86 -12.64 16.50
CA PHE A 205 -8.98 -12.17 17.30
C PHE A 205 -8.53 -11.17 18.38
N ASP A 206 -7.33 -11.35 18.94
CA ASP A 206 -6.70 -10.43 19.88
C ASP A 206 -6.39 -9.07 19.19
N LEU A 207 -6.02 -9.08 17.90
CA LEU A 207 -5.84 -7.84 17.11
C LEU A 207 -7.19 -7.13 16.88
N VAL A 208 -8.26 -7.88 16.57
CA VAL A 208 -9.61 -7.30 16.48
C VAL A 208 -10.06 -6.70 17.81
N GLU A 209 -9.77 -7.38 18.93
CA GLU A 209 -10.06 -6.86 20.27
C GLU A 209 -9.28 -5.57 20.57
N THR A 210 -8.04 -5.46 20.08
CA THR A 210 -7.24 -4.24 20.20
C THR A 210 -7.91 -3.07 19.47
N ILE A 211 -8.46 -3.29 18.26
CA ILE A 211 -9.24 -2.28 17.54
C ILE A 211 -10.50 -1.89 18.33
N GLU A 212 -11.22 -2.88 18.86
CA GLU A 212 -12.42 -2.67 19.68
C GLU A 212 -12.17 -1.85 20.95
N SER A 213 -10.97 -1.95 21.53
CA SER A 213 -10.59 -1.19 22.71
C SER A 213 -10.48 0.33 22.46
N GLU A 214 -10.21 0.76 21.22
CA GLU A 214 -10.14 2.18 20.84
C GLU A 214 -11.35 2.64 20.03
N LYS A 215 -11.99 1.72 19.30
CA LYS A 215 -13.06 2.03 18.33
C LYS A 215 -14.35 1.35 18.76
N ASP A 216 -15.17 2.02 19.56
CA ASP A 216 -16.46 1.46 19.99
C ASP A 216 -17.40 1.17 18.80
N ARG A 217 -17.94 -0.05 18.74
CA ARG A 217 -18.82 -0.53 17.64
C ARG A 217 -20.10 0.28 17.47
N GLY A 218 -20.70 0.74 18.57
CA GLY A 218 -21.94 1.51 18.55
C GLY A 218 -21.72 2.95 18.11
N ARG A 219 -20.56 3.53 18.43
CA ARG A 219 -20.21 4.92 18.10
C ARG A 219 -19.53 5.07 16.75
N LEU A 220 -18.77 4.07 16.30
CA LEU A 220 -17.99 4.07 15.07
C LEU A 220 -18.34 2.88 14.18
N PRO A 221 -19.62 2.70 13.78
CA PRO A 221 -20.04 1.56 12.97
C PRO A 221 -19.31 1.49 11.61
N GLN A 222 -18.88 2.63 11.05
CA GLN A 222 -18.15 2.68 9.79
C GLN A 222 -16.82 1.93 9.81
N VAL A 223 -16.13 1.90 10.96
CA VAL A 223 -14.90 1.11 11.12
C VAL A 223 -15.21 -0.36 10.85
N TYR A 224 -16.24 -0.90 11.50
CA TYR A 224 -16.56 -2.31 11.37
C TYR A 224 -17.22 -2.67 10.05
N ASP A 225 -18.05 -1.78 9.51
CA ASP A 225 -18.59 -1.93 8.15
C ASP A 225 -17.47 -1.98 7.12
N SER A 226 -16.43 -1.16 7.25
CA SER A 226 -15.29 -1.18 6.31
C SER A 226 -14.44 -2.44 6.47
N LEU A 227 -14.17 -2.90 7.69
CA LEU A 227 -13.49 -4.18 7.96
C LEU A 227 -14.27 -5.38 7.38
N LEU A 228 -15.60 -5.37 7.53
CA LEU A 228 -16.47 -6.37 6.93
C LEU A 228 -16.49 -6.28 5.41
N ALA A 229 -16.45 -5.07 4.84
CA ALA A 229 -16.45 -4.89 3.40
C ALA A 229 -15.20 -5.48 2.75
N ILE A 230 -14.00 -5.21 3.28
CA ILE A 230 -12.76 -5.81 2.78
C ILE A 230 -12.74 -7.33 3.00
N GLN A 231 -13.25 -7.84 4.13
CA GLN A 231 -13.37 -9.28 4.37
C GLN A 231 -14.31 -9.96 3.35
N ARG A 232 -15.44 -9.34 3.01
CA ARG A 232 -16.36 -9.84 1.97
C ARG A 232 -15.70 -9.81 0.59
N ALA A 233 -14.97 -8.76 0.26
CA ALA A 233 -14.23 -8.67 -1.00
C ALA A 233 -13.15 -9.76 -1.11
N GLN A 234 -12.41 -10.03 -0.02
CA GLN A 234 -11.45 -11.13 0.04
C GLN A 234 -12.13 -12.49 -0.13
N SER A 235 -13.33 -12.67 0.45
CA SER A 235 -14.13 -13.89 0.25
C SER A 235 -14.47 -14.11 -1.23
N LYS A 236 -14.91 -13.05 -1.92
CA LYS A 236 -15.18 -13.09 -3.37
C LYS A 236 -13.93 -13.40 -4.20
N SER A 237 -12.77 -12.88 -3.79
CA SER A 237 -11.48 -13.21 -4.42
C SER A 237 -11.15 -14.71 -4.34
N MET A 238 -11.37 -15.32 -3.18
CA MET A 238 -11.19 -16.77 -3.01
C MET A 238 -12.15 -17.59 -3.89
N ASP A 239 -13.39 -17.12 -4.04
CA ASP A 239 -14.36 -17.78 -4.93
C ASP A 239 -13.90 -17.72 -6.40
N LEU A 240 -13.30 -16.59 -6.84
CA LEU A 240 -12.73 -16.46 -8.19
C LEU A 240 -11.57 -17.42 -8.43
N GLU A 241 -10.69 -17.62 -7.46
CA GLU A 241 -9.57 -18.58 -7.55
C GLU A 241 -10.05 -20.02 -7.70
N ALA A 242 -11.21 -20.36 -7.13
CA ALA A 242 -11.81 -21.68 -7.29
C ALA A 242 -12.44 -21.90 -8.68
N MET A 243 -12.64 -20.83 -9.47
CA MET A 243 -13.21 -20.92 -10.82
C MET A 243 -12.17 -21.37 -11.85
N LYS A 244 -12.56 -22.28 -12.74
CA LYS A 244 -11.69 -22.69 -13.87
C LYS A 244 -11.47 -21.57 -14.89
N HIS A 245 -12.51 -20.76 -15.13
CA HIS A 245 -12.53 -19.71 -16.15
C HIS A 245 -13.23 -18.46 -15.60
N PRO A 246 -12.55 -17.69 -14.73
CA PRO A 246 -13.09 -16.43 -14.21
C PRO A 246 -13.33 -15.44 -15.36
N ARG A 247 -14.49 -14.76 -15.35
CA ARG A 247 -14.82 -13.74 -16.36
C ARG A 247 -14.10 -12.43 -16.02
N LEU A 248 -13.69 -11.69 -17.05
CA LEU A 248 -12.97 -10.43 -16.88
C LEU A 248 -13.76 -9.42 -16.01
N ASP A 249 -15.08 -9.32 -16.23
CA ASP A 249 -15.94 -8.41 -15.48
C ASP A 249 -16.03 -8.78 -14.00
N ASP A 250 -16.03 -10.07 -13.66
CA ASP A 250 -16.05 -10.53 -12.26
C ASP A 250 -14.71 -10.22 -11.58
N VAL A 251 -13.59 -10.44 -12.28
CA VAL A 251 -12.24 -10.10 -11.78
C VAL A 251 -12.13 -8.59 -11.57
N LEU A 252 -12.61 -7.78 -12.52
CA LEU A 252 -12.61 -6.32 -12.39
C LEU A 252 -13.42 -5.86 -11.17
N ALA A 253 -14.64 -6.38 -11.00
CA ALA A 253 -15.49 -6.01 -9.87
C ALA A 253 -14.83 -6.34 -8.53
N VAL A 254 -14.20 -7.52 -8.41
CA VAL A 254 -13.48 -7.91 -7.19
C VAL A 254 -12.21 -7.09 -6.98
N THR A 255 -11.42 -6.79 -8.03
CA THR A 255 -10.25 -5.90 -7.93
C THR A 255 -10.66 -4.52 -7.40
N ILE A 256 -11.75 -3.95 -7.93
CA ILE A 256 -12.26 -2.65 -7.50
C ILE A 256 -12.76 -2.70 -6.05
N GLU A 257 -13.59 -3.70 -5.72
CA GLU A 257 -14.15 -3.83 -4.38
C GLU A 257 -13.06 -4.08 -3.33
N LYS A 258 -12.14 -5.02 -3.57
CA LYS A 258 -11.04 -5.36 -2.67
C LYS A 258 -10.09 -4.18 -2.48
N GLY A 259 -9.61 -3.58 -3.58
CA GLY A 259 -8.71 -2.43 -3.50
C GLY A 259 -9.34 -1.26 -2.75
N GLY A 260 -10.56 -0.88 -3.14
CA GLY A 260 -11.20 0.30 -2.56
C GLY A 260 -11.63 0.11 -1.10
N THR A 261 -12.11 -1.06 -0.72
CA THR A 261 -12.48 -1.33 0.67
C THR A 261 -11.27 -1.44 1.60
N SER A 262 -10.10 -1.87 1.09
CA SER A 262 -8.86 -1.93 1.87
C SER A 262 -8.46 -0.56 2.42
N VAL A 263 -8.43 0.47 1.54
CA VAL A 263 -8.05 1.83 1.94
C VAL A 263 -9.19 2.58 2.65
N LEU A 264 -10.46 2.20 2.43
CA LEU A 264 -11.56 2.68 3.28
C LEU A 264 -11.39 2.22 4.73
N ALA A 265 -10.99 0.97 4.96
CA ALA A 265 -10.72 0.48 6.30
C ALA A 265 -9.57 1.26 6.95
N ASP A 266 -8.48 1.54 6.22
CA ASP A 266 -7.41 2.43 6.68
C ASP A 266 -7.96 3.80 7.11
N ALA A 267 -8.77 4.41 6.26
CA ALA A 267 -9.29 5.76 6.50
C ALA A 267 -10.25 5.83 7.69
N PHE A 268 -11.18 4.89 7.83
CA PHE A 268 -12.11 4.91 8.96
C PHE A 268 -11.42 4.62 10.29
N LEU A 269 -10.29 3.90 10.30
CA LEU A 269 -9.49 3.72 11.51
C LEU A 269 -8.85 5.03 11.98
N VAL A 270 -8.45 5.91 11.07
CA VAL A 270 -7.77 7.18 11.40
C VAL A 270 -8.68 8.41 11.38
N ALA A 271 -9.87 8.34 10.79
CA ALA A 271 -10.80 9.46 10.71
C ALA A 271 -11.49 9.71 12.07
N GLU A 272 -11.13 10.81 12.72
CA GLU A 272 -11.75 11.21 14.00
C GLU A 272 -13.15 11.84 13.82
N ASN A 273 -13.37 12.54 12.71
CA ASN A 273 -14.57 13.34 12.46
C ASN A 273 -15.45 12.78 11.33
N GLY A 274 -15.31 11.49 11.04
CA GLY A 274 -15.94 10.84 9.89
C GLY A 274 -15.34 11.29 8.56
N LEU A 275 -15.93 10.82 7.46
CA LEU A 275 -15.51 11.13 6.10
C LEU A 275 -16.68 11.71 5.32
N THR A 276 -16.43 12.74 4.52
CA THR A 276 -17.42 13.24 3.56
C THR A 276 -17.56 12.28 2.38
N PRO A 277 -18.70 12.27 1.65
CA PRO A 277 -18.87 11.44 0.46
C PRO A 277 -17.81 11.67 -0.63
N ARG A 278 -17.20 12.86 -0.68
CA ARG A 278 -16.10 13.15 -1.62
C ARG A 278 -14.79 12.53 -1.17
N GLN A 279 -14.47 12.59 0.13
CA GLN A 279 -13.30 11.91 0.69
C GLN A 279 -13.43 10.39 0.55
N VAL A 280 -14.61 9.82 0.82
CA VAL A 280 -14.88 8.38 0.62
C VAL A 280 -14.60 7.96 -0.82
N ARG A 281 -15.02 8.76 -1.82
CA ARG A 281 -14.70 8.50 -3.23
C ARG A 281 -13.21 8.51 -3.53
N PHE A 282 -12.48 9.54 -3.06
CA PHE A 282 -11.04 9.60 -3.24
C PHE A 282 -10.36 8.39 -2.61
N ILE A 283 -10.67 8.09 -1.35
CA ILE A 283 -10.06 7.01 -0.56
C ILE A 283 -10.32 5.65 -1.22
N PHE A 284 -11.57 5.38 -1.61
CA PHE A 284 -11.93 4.14 -2.29
C PHE A 284 -11.18 4.01 -3.62
N SER A 285 -11.18 5.04 -4.46
CA SER A 285 -10.51 4.96 -5.76
C SER A 285 -9.00 4.96 -5.69
N LEU A 286 -8.40 5.60 -4.68
CA LEU A 286 -6.99 5.44 -4.34
C LEU A 286 -6.67 3.98 -4.02
N GLY A 287 -7.53 3.31 -3.24
CA GLY A 287 -7.38 1.89 -2.96
C GLY A 287 -7.47 1.00 -4.20
N VAL A 288 -8.39 1.29 -5.13
CA VAL A 288 -8.44 0.61 -6.43
C VAL A 288 -7.13 0.80 -7.19
N PHE A 289 -6.61 2.02 -7.25
CA PHE A 289 -5.35 2.30 -7.93
C PHE A 289 -4.16 1.56 -7.29
N LEU A 290 -4.05 1.57 -5.96
CA LEU A 290 -2.98 0.86 -5.25
C LEU A 290 -3.07 -0.67 -5.43
N GLN A 291 -4.28 -1.24 -5.49
CA GLN A 291 -4.46 -2.65 -5.84
C GLN A 291 -3.94 -2.98 -7.24
N LEU A 292 -4.13 -2.08 -8.23
CA LEU A 292 -3.61 -2.27 -9.58
C LEU A 292 -2.08 -2.19 -9.62
N VAL A 293 -1.48 -1.28 -8.84
CA VAL A 293 -0.02 -1.21 -8.64
C VAL A 293 0.49 -2.53 -8.07
N ASP A 294 -0.15 -3.05 -7.03
CA ASP A 294 0.25 -4.30 -6.38
C ASP A 294 0.11 -5.52 -7.29
N ASP A 295 -1.03 -5.68 -7.97
CA ASP A 295 -1.28 -6.77 -8.93
C ASP A 295 -0.25 -6.78 -10.08
N LEU A 296 0.17 -5.59 -10.54
CA LEU A 296 1.21 -5.49 -11.56
C LEU A 296 2.59 -5.81 -11.00
N GLN A 297 2.92 -5.30 -9.80
CA GLN A 297 4.20 -5.54 -9.14
C GLN A 297 4.40 -7.04 -8.88
N ASP A 298 3.37 -7.71 -8.37
CA ASP A 298 3.39 -9.11 -7.95
C ASP A 298 2.94 -10.10 -9.04
N LEU A 299 2.71 -9.64 -10.27
CA LEU A 299 2.24 -10.42 -11.42
C LEU A 299 2.88 -11.81 -11.56
N LYS A 300 4.21 -11.92 -11.47
CA LYS A 300 4.91 -13.22 -11.52
C LYS A 300 4.56 -14.13 -10.35
N GLN A 301 4.50 -13.57 -9.15
CA GLN A 301 4.22 -14.31 -7.92
C GLN A 301 2.77 -14.80 -7.93
N ASP A 302 1.84 -13.93 -8.30
CA ASP A 302 0.41 -14.24 -8.42
C ASP A 302 0.16 -15.36 -9.44
N ARG A 303 0.76 -15.25 -10.62
CA ARG A 303 0.67 -16.31 -11.64
C ARG A 303 1.24 -17.64 -11.15
N LYS A 304 2.30 -17.61 -10.35
CA LYS A 304 2.89 -18.83 -9.77
C LYS A 304 2.01 -19.43 -8.67
N ARG A 305 1.30 -18.61 -7.90
CA ARG A 305 0.38 -19.02 -6.83
C ARG A 305 -1.00 -19.45 -7.36
N GLY A 306 -1.34 -19.06 -8.60
CA GLY A 306 -2.65 -19.31 -9.19
C GLY A 306 -3.67 -18.22 -8.87
N ASN A 307 -3.22 -17.08 -8.34
CA ASN A 307 -4.06 -15.94 -8.04
C ASN A 307 -4.62 -15.35 -9.34
N VAL A 308 -5.88 -14.92 -9.29
CA VAL A 308 -6.59 -14.38 -10.46
C VAL A 308 -6.62 -12.85 -10.38
N THR A 309 -5.83 -12.19 -11.21
CA THR A 309 -5.77 -10.71 -11.31
C THR A 309 -5.98 -10.23 -12.74
N LEU A 310 -6.34 -8.95 -12.92
CA LEU A 310 -6.49 -8.34 -14.25
C LEU A 310 -5.18 -8.44 -15.07
N PHE A 311 -4.06 -8.11 -14.43
CA PHE A 311 -2.74 -8.22 -15.06
C PHE A 311 -2.35 -9.68 -15.35
N GLY A 312 -2.72 -10.63 -14.48
CA GLY A 312 -2.55 -12.05 -14.71
C GLY A 312 -3.27 -12.55 -15.97
N LEU A 313 -4.49 -12.08 -16.20
CA LEU A 313 -5.26 -12.38 -17.42
C LEU A 313 -4.67 -11.71 -18.66
N ALA A 314 -4.17 -10.47 -18.54
CA ALA A 314 -3.59 -9.69 -19.64
C ALA A 314 -2.18 -10.17 -20.05
N ALA A 315 -1.41 -10.75 -19.12
CA ALA A 315 -0.03 -11.21 -19.33
C ALA A 315 0.12 -12.38 -20.32
N LYS A 316 -0.95 -12.79 -21.01
CA LYS A 316 -0.92 -13.74 -22.12
C LYS A 316 -0.22 -13.17 -23.35
N ASN A 317 -0.22 -11.85 -23.54
CA ASN A 317 0.53 -11.16 -24.58
C ASN A 317 0.92 -9.75 -24.15
N ALA A 318 2.01 -9.23 -24.72
CA ALA A 318 2.56 -7.93 -24.34
C ALA A 318 1.59 -6.77 -24.61
N ALA A 319 0.92 -6.74 -25.76
CA ALA A 319 0.04 -5.63 -26.14
C ALA A 319 -1.13 -5.44 -25.16
N SER A 320 -1.76 -6.52 -24.70
CA SER A 320 -2.81 -6.46 -23.68
C SER A 320 -2.27 -5.96 -22.33
N LEU A 321 -1.06 -6.38 -21.94
CA LEU A 321 -0.44 -5.95 -20.69
C LEU A 321 -0.06 -4.46 -20.72
N GLU A 322 0.47 -3.98 -21.85
CA GLU A 322 0.82 -2.59 -22.11
C GLU A 322 -0.42 -1.68 -22.09
N SER A 323 -1.47 -2.08 -22.81
CA SER A 323 -2.75 -1.38 -22.84
C SER A 323 -3.36 -1.27 -21.43
N LEU A 324 -3.37 -2.37 -20.67
CA LEU A 324 -3.88 -2.40 -19.30
C LEU A 324 -3.05 -1.52 -18.35
N THR A 325 -1.72 -1.51 -18.50
CA THR A 325 -0.82 -0.66 -17.71
C THR A 325 -1.09 0.82 -17.97
N ASN A 326 -1.23 1.23 -19.24
CA ASN A 326 -1.59 2.60 -19.58
C ASN A 326 -2.98 2.95 -19.02
N ARG A 327 -3.96 2.04 -19.11
CA ARG A 327 -5.29 2.26 -18.54
C ARG A 327 -5.25 2.49 -17.03
N ALA A 328 -4.42 1.74 -16.31
CA ALA A 328 -4.22 1.94 -14.88
C ALA A 328 -3.60 3.30 -14.54
N ILE A 329 -2.65 3.79 -15.36
CA ILE A 329 -2.10 5.16 -15.23
C ILE A 329 -3.18 6.22 -15.48
N ALA A 330 -3.98 6.06 -16.54
CA ALA A 330 -5.09 6.97 -16.86
C ALA A 330 -6.14 7.01 -15.74
N PHE A 331 -6.49 5.84 -15.20
CA PHE A 331 -7.38 5.70 -14.06
C PHE A 331 -6.81 6.42 -12.83
N GLY A 332 -5.55 6.13 -12.45
CA GLY A 332 -4.89 6.77 -11.32
C GLY A 332 -4.81 8.29 -11.44
N THR A 333 -4.58 8.81 -12.65
CA THR A 333 -4.58 10.26 -12.93
C THR A 333 -5.95 10.86 -12.64
N ARG A 334 -7.03 10.20 -13.10
CA ARG A 334 -8.41 10.62 -12.82
C ARG A 334 -8.79 10.52 -11.35
N VAL A 335 -8.22 9.58 -10.58
CA VAL A 335 -8.45 9.50 -9.13
C VAL A 335 -8.03 10.79 -8.43
N MET A 336 -7.00 11.47 -8.93
CA MET A 336 -6.49 12.70 -8.34
C MET A 336 -7.50 13.86 -8.41
N ASP A 337 -8.50 13.81 -9.30
CA ASP A 337 -9.57 14.82 -9.38
C ASP A 337 -10.41 14.92 -8.10
N TYR A 338 -10.40 13.89 -7.25
CA TYR A 338 -11.13 13.88 -5.97
C TYR A 338 -10.29 14.40 -4.79
N LEU A 339 -9.00 14.67 -4.99
CA LEU A 339 -8.06 15.07 -3.95
C LEU A 339 -8.32 16.47 -3.39
N ASP A 340 -9.02 17.32 -4.15
CA ASP A 340 -9.53 18.62 -3.71
C ASP A 340 -10.63 18.51 -2.63
N GLY A 341 -11.15 17.30 -2.38
CA GLY A 341 -12.05 17.01 -1.25
C GLY A 341 -11.38 17.12 0.13
N PHE A 342 -10.05 17.29 0.19
CA PHE A 342 -9.30 17.53 1.41
C PHE A 342 -8.86 18.99 1.51
N THR A 343 -9.16 19.63 2.63
CA THR A 343 -9.00 21.09 2.81
C THR A 343 -8.22 21.46 4.06
N ALA A 344 -7.57 20.49 4.72
CA ALA A 344 -6.75 20.77 5.88
C ALA A 344 -5.62 21.77 5.54
N PRO A 345 -5.30 22.73 6.41
CA PRO A 345 -4.28 23.75 6.11
C PRO A 345 -2.89 23.15 5.85
N GLY A 346 -2.22 23.63 4.80
CA GLY A 346 -0.83 23.29 4.51
C GLY A 346 -0.59 21.86 4.01
N ILE A 347 -1.62 21.20 3.46
CA ILE A 347 -1.51 19.85 2.85
C ILE A 347 -1.25 19.88 1.35
N ASP A 348 -1.29 21.05 0.70
CA ASP A 348 -1.15 21.14 -0.76
C ASP A 348 0.17 20.54 -1.28
N PRO A 349 1.34 20.71 -0.60
CA PRO A 349 2.55 19.99 -0.99
C PRO A 349 2.38 18.46 -0.96
N LEU A 350 1.63 17.90 0.00
CA LEU A 350 1.36 16.46 0.02
C LEU A 350 0.46 16.03 -1.14
N LYS A 351 -0.54 16.85 -1.49
CA LYS A 351 -1.39 16.58 -2.65
C LYS A 351 -0.61 16.54 -3.95
N GLU A 352 0.32 17.48 -4.12
CA GLU A 352 1.24 17.51 -5.27
C GLU A 352 2.08 16.23 -5.34
N VAL A 353 2.66 15.78 -4.21
CA VAL A 353 3.42 14.52 -4.16
C VAL A 353 2.56 13.33 -4.57
N ILE A 354 1.34 13.21 -4.03
CA ILE A 354 0.43 12.10 -4.36
C ILE A 354 0.14 12.11 -5.86
N HIS A 355 -0.17 13.28 -6.43
CA HIS A 355 -0.44 13.44 -7.86
C HIS A 355 0.78 13.07 -8.72
N MET A 356 1.96 13.57 -8.39
CA MET A 356 3.20 13.27 -9.11
C MET A 356 3.57 11.78 -9.08
N SER A 357 3.22 11.09 -8.00
CA SER A 357 3.61 9.69 -7.77
C SER A 357 2.83 8.67 -8.61
N VAL A 358 1.70 9.04 -9.22
CA VAL A 358 0.82 8.10 -9.95
C VAL A 358 1.58 7.34 -11.04
N THR A 359 2.25 8.08 -11.92
CA THR A 359 2.99 7.47 -13.04
C THR A 359 4.18 6.66 -12.53
N ASP A 360 4.94 7.19 -11.57
CA ASP A 360 6.10 6.52 -11.00
C ASP A 360 5.76 5.20 -10.31
N LEU A 361 4.64 5.13 -9.58
CA LEU A 361 4.18 3.92 -8.92
C LEU A 361 3.87 2.81 -9.94
N MET A 362 3.16 3.16 -11.03
CA MET A 362 2.82 2.18 -12.07
C MET A 362 4.05 1.74 -12.87
N ILE A 363 4.96 2.65 -13.22
CA ILE A 363 6.19 2.29 -13.93
C ILE A 363 7.10 1.43 -13.03
N GLY A 364 7.22 1.81 -11.74
CA GLY A 364 7.92 1.04 -10.73
C GLY A 364 7.35 -0.36 -10.53
N ALA A 365 6.02 -0.52 -10.61
CA ALA A 365 5.34 -1.82 -10.58
C ALA A 365 5.57 -2.66 -11.85
N ALA A 366 5.72 -2.03 -13.02
CA ALA A 366 6.03 -2.72 -14.26
C ALA A 366 7.48 -3.24 -14.32
N ALA A 367 8.43 -2.52 -13.72
CA ALA A 367 9.87 -2.79 -13.83
C ALA A 367 10.31 -4.23 -13.45
N PRO A 368 9.80 -4.87 -12.37
CA PRO A 368 10.11 -6.26 -12.04
C PRO A 368 9.61 -7.28 -13.08
N ASN A 369 8.66 -6.88 -13.93
CA ASN A 369 7.96 -7.71 -14.90
C ASN A 369 8.29 -7.32 -16.36
N GLN A 370 9.34 -6.51 -16.56
CA GLN A 370 9.71 -5.91 -17.85
C GLN A 370 9.84 -6.92 -19.02
N GLU A 371 10.19 -8.18 -18.76
CA GLU A 371 10.31 -9.19 -19.83
C GLU A 371 8.96 -9.73 -20.35
N LEU A 372 7.84 -9.35 -19.72
CA LEU A 372 6.48 -9.60 -20.23
C LEU A 372 5.97 -8.51 -21.17
N PHE A 373 6.70 -7.39 -21.28
CA PHE A 373 6.39 -6.26 -22.14
C PHE A 373 7.27 -6.27 -23.41
N SER A 374 6.88 -5.52 -24.44
CA SER A 374 7.74 -5.31 -25.59
C SER A 374 8.95 -4.43 -25.22
N SER A 375 10.08 -4.65 -25.88
CA SER A 375 11.28 -3.83 -25.63
C SER A 375 11.07 -2.35 -25.96
N GLU A 376 10.18 -2.02 -26.89
CA GLU A 376 9.82 -0.66 -27.24
C GLU A 376 9.06 0.01 -26.09
N TYR A 377 8.06 -0.67 -25.55
CA TYR A 377 7.30 -0.17 -24.42
C TYR A 377 8.17 0.00 -23.17
N VAL A 378 9.04 -0.97 -22.87
CA VAL A 378 9.98 -0.87 -21.73
C VAL A 378 10.87 0.37 -21.85
N ARG A 379 11.49 0.59 -23.02
CA ARG A 379 12.31 1.79 -23.26
C ARG A 379 11.50 3.08 -23.09
N ARG A 380 10.25 3.08 -23.58
CA ARG A 380 9.36 4.23 -23.46
C ARG A 380 9.08 4.55 -22.00
N ILE A 381 8.59 3.60 -21.20
CA ILE A 381 8.24 3.87 -19.79
C ILE A 381 9.48 4.13 -18.92
N GLU A 382 10.61 3.46 -19.16
CA GLU A 382 11.85 3.67 -18.40
C GLU A 382 12.37 5.09 -18.59
N ALA A 383 12.21 5.68 -19.78
CA ALA A 383 12.56 7.07 -20.03
C ALA A 383 11.76 8.05 -19.16
N HIS A 384 10.58 7.70 -18.65
CA HIS A 384 9.76 8.56 -17.78
C HIS A 384 9.91 8.26 -16.29
N PHE A 385 10.82 7.35 -15.92
CA PHE A 385 11.07 6.99 -14.52
C PHE A 385 12.44 7.51 -14.08
N PRO A 386 12.61 7.98 -12.83
CA PRO A 386 13.85 8.65 -12.40
C PRO A 386 15.11 7.76 -12.43
N PHE A 387 14.95 6.44 -12.48
CA PHE A 387 16.06 5.48 -12.44
C PHE A 387 15.94 4.43 -13.53
N ARG A 388 17.07 3.96 -14.07
CA ARG A 388 17.03 2.82 -14.99
C ARG A 388 16.61 1.55 -14.22
N PHE A 389 15.78 0.70 -14.83
CA PHE A 389 15.30 -0.55 -14.25
C PHE A 389 16.46 -1.48 -13.88
N ASN A 390 17.49 -1.51 -14.72
CA ASN A 390 18.72 -2.25 -14.45
C ASN A 390 19.47 -1.70 -13.24
N TYR A 391 19.44 -0.40 -13.00
CA TYR A 391 20.03 0.21 -11.80
C TYR A 391 19.26 -0.20 -10.54
N ILE A 392 17.92 -0.07 -10.53
CA ILE A 392 17.09 -0.50 -9.39
C ILE A 392 17.30 -1.98 -9.07
N LYS A 393 17.42 -2.83 -10.10
CA LYS A 393 17.74 -4.26 -9.92
C LYS A 393 19.10 -4.47 -9.23
N LYS A 394 20.13 -3.68 -9.58
CA LYS A 394 21.45 -3.73 -8.94
C LYS A 394 21.40 -3.25 -7.49
N VAL A 395 20.65 -2.20 -7.19
CA VAL A 395 20.43 -1.70 -5.82
C VAL A 395 19.80 -2.78 -4.96
N ARG A 396 18.68 -3.37 -5.40
CA ARG A 396 17.99 -4.45 -4.69
C ARG A 396 18.90 -5.66 -4.43
N ALA A 397 19.69 -6.06 -5.44
CA ALA A 397 20.66 -7.15 -5.30
C ALA A 397 21.77 -6.82 -4.29
N THR A 398 22.23 -5.57 -4.24
CA THR A 398 23.25 -5.11 -3.29
C THR A 398 22.74 -5.13 -1.86
N LEU A 399 21.54 -4.59 -1.62
CA LEU A 399 20.91 -4.61 -0.29
C LEU A 399 20.70 -6.04 0.21
N LYS A 400 20.16 -6.92 -0.65
CA LYS A 400 20.00 -8.34 -0.33
C LYS A 400 21.32 -9.04 -0.02
N LYS A 401 22.38 -8.80 -0.81
CA LYS A 401 23.71 -9.38 -0.59
C LYS A 401 24.35 -8.92 0.73
N ARG A 402 24.04 -7.70 1.18
CA ARG A 402 24.54 -7.14 2.44
C ARG A 402 23.61 -7.42 3.62
N GLU A 403 22.56 -8.23 3.44
CA GLU A 403 21.58 -8.56 4.47
C GLU A 403 20.94 -7.30 5.11
N VAL A 404 20.79 -6.24 4.31
CA VAL A 404 20.17 -5.00 4.76
C VAL A 404 18.69 -5.06 4.44
N SER A 405 17.88 -5.11 5.49
CA SER A 405 16.42 -5.03 5.38
C SER A 405 15.93 -3.58 5.37
N PHE A 406 14.72 -3.39 4.85
CA PHE A 406 14.04 -2.09 4.89
C PHE A 406 13.96 -1.53 6.30
N THR A 407 13.67 -2.38 7.29
CA THR A 407 13.61 -1.94 8.67
C THR A 407 14.95 -1.42 9.19
N SER A 408 16.06 -2.04 8.80
CA SER A 408 17.38 -1.54 9.16
C SER A 408 17.61 -0.13 8.61
N LEU A 409 17.17 0.15 7.38
CA LEU A 409 17.26 1.49 6.79
C LEU A 409 16.31 2.49 7.48
N LEU A 410 15.08 2.10 7.79
CA LEU A 410 14.14 2.96 8.53
C LEU A 410 14.69 3.36 9.89
N ASN A 411 15.30 2.42 10.61
CA ASN A 411 15.86 2.67 11.93
C ASN A 411 16.94 3.76 11.94
N LEU A 412 17.61 4.02 10.81
CA LEU A 412 18.56 5.13 10.69
C LEU A 412 17.88 6.50 10.76
N LEU A 413 16.56 6.57 10.49
CA LEU A 413 15.79 7.81 10.43
C LEU A 413 15.21 8.24 11.78
N THR A 414 15.56 7.56 12.88
CA THR A 414 15.08 7.90 14.23
C THR A 414 16.10 7.61 15.33
N ALA A 415 16.22 8.48 16.32
CA ALA A 415 17.18 8.39 17.41
C ALA A 415 16.78 7.43 18.55
N GLN A 416 16.46 6.18 18.22
CA GLN A 416 16.20 5.19 19.27
C GLN A 416 17.00 3.91 19.04
N LYS A 417 17.73 3.53 20.09
CA LYS A 417 18.36 2.21 20.21
C LYS A 417 17.26 1.16 20.12
N ALA A 418 17.38 0.25 19.16
CA ALA A 418 16.51 -0.93 19.03
C ALA A 418 16.60 -1.84 20.26
#